data_AF-A0A952IUK5-F1
#
_entry.id   AF-A0A952IUK5-F1
#
_cell.length_a   1.000
_cell.length_b   1.000
_cell.length_c   1.000
_cell.angle_alpha   90.00
_cell.angle_beta   90.00
_cell.angle_gamma   90.00
#
_symmetry.space_group_name_H-M   'P 1'
#
loop_
_entity.id
_entity.type
_entity.pdbx_description
1 polymer ?
#
loop_
_entity_poly.entity_id
_entity_poly.type
_entity_poly.pdbx_seq_one_letter_code
_entity_poly.pdbx_strand_id
1 'polypeptide(L)'
;RSLHNFAALTLTHQPSELTDLASECVTALENLRAPITEQDLKRRLQQALSNRQKSQLKAFGYPYIFEDFIFHMTLSSELGDNDQSFLQWLEEQYALHVTSDPVLDRIALFMQLDRNHEFTRIEEFCFEQANQATNESR
;
A
#
# COMPACT_ATOMS: atom_id res chain seq x y z
N ARG A 1 -6.80 -4.68 -11.41
CA ARG A 1 -5.81 -5.62 -12.01
C ARG A 1 -5.60 -6.77 -11.03
N SER A 2 -5.04 -7.91 -11.47
CA SER A 2 -4.56 -8.95 -10.54
C SER A 2 -3.10 -8.67 -10.17
N LEU A 3 -2.78 -8.66 -8.87
CA LEU A 3 -1.41 -8.59 -8.34
C LEU A 3 -1.15 -9.87 -7.55
N HIS A 4 -0.04 -10.57 -7.79
CA HIS A 4 0.33 -11.79 -7.06
C HIS A 4 -0.85 -12.74 -6.77
N ASN A 5 -1.71 -12.94 -7.77
CA ASN A 5 -2.89 -13.80 -7.72
C ASN A 5 -4.06 -13.30 -6.84
N PHE A 6 -4.19 -11.99 -6.57
CA PHE A 6 -5.38 -11.39 -5.95
C PHE A 6 -5.86 -10.15 -6.72
N ALA A 7 -7.16 -9.83 -6.64
CA ALA A 7 -7.70 -8.63 -7.26
C ALA A 7 -7.33 -7.39 -6.45
N ALA A 8 -6.87 -6.35 -7.14
CA ALA A 8 -6.51 -5.08 -6.52
C ALA A 8 -6.85 -3.87 -7.39
N LEU A 9 -7.20 -2.77 -6.72
CA LEU A 9 -7.14 -1.43 -7.33
C LEU A 9 -5.69 -0.98 -7.37
N THR A 10 -5.28 -0.42 -8.50
CA THR A 10 -3.92 0.07 -8.73
C THR A 10 -4.01 1.39 -9.48
N LEU A 11 -3.02 2.25 -9.32
CA LEU A 11 -2.89 3.41 -10.19
C LEU A 11 -2.42 2.97 -11.58
N THR A 12 -2.99 3.58 -12.63
CA THR A 12 -2.50 3.39 -14.00
C THR A 12 -1.06 3.86 -14.14
N HIS A 13 -0.76 5.00 -13.50
CA HIS A 13 0.57 5.58 -13.35
C HIS A 13 0.76 5.99 -11.89
N GLN A 14 1.81 5.50 -11.24
CA GLN A 14 2.16 5.89 -9.87
C GLN A 14 3.09 7.11 -9.92
N PRO A 15 2.71 8.25 -9.33
CA PRO A 15 3.59 9.42 -9.21
C PRO A 15 4.82 9.11 -8.36
N SER A 16 5.96 9.74 -8.67
CA SER A 16 7.17 9.63 -7.84
C SER A 16 6.93 10.15 -6.43
N GLU A 17 6.16 11.21 -6.28
CA GLU A 17 5.81 11.85 -5.01
C GLU A 17 5.11 10.88 -4.05
N LEU A 18 4.27 9.98 -4.59
CA LEU A 18 3.63 8.93 -3.79
C LEU A 18 4.65 7.88 -3.31
N THR A 19 5.63 7.57 -4.15
CA THR A 19 6.70 6.61 -3.84
C THR A 19 7.66 7.19 -2.79
N ASP A 20 7.98 8.47 -2.92
CA ASP A 20 8.81 9.22 -1.96
C ASP A 20 8.10 9.32 -0.61
N LEU A 21 6.82 9.71 -0.60
CA LEU A 21 6.01 9.76 0.61
C LEU A 21 5.93 8.39 1.32
N ALA A 22 5.72 7.30 0.57
CA ALA A 22 5.74 5.96 1.14
C ALA A 22 7.11 5.60 1.75
N SER A 23 8.20 6.01 1.10
CA SER A 23 9.57 5.78 1.56
C SER A 23 9.89 6.58 2.83
N GLU A 24 9.43 7.83 2.90
CA GLU A 24 9.52 8.68 4.08
C GLU A 24 8.74 8.09 5.25
N CYS A 25 7.49 7.66 5.02
CA CYS A 25 6.69 6.98 6.03
C CYS A 25 7.38 5.73 6.60
N VAL A 26 7.91 4.86 5.74
CA VAL A 26 8.65 3.66 6.18
C VAL A 26 9.85 4.04 7.05
N THR A 27 10.62 5.06 6.64
CA THR A 27 11.85 5.44 7.35
C THR A 27 11.54 6.17 8.67
N ALA A 28 10.61 7.13 8.65
CA ALA A 28 10.27 7.95 9.81
C ALA A 28 9.53 7.17 10.90
N LEU A 29 8.69 6.20 10.51
CA LEU A 29 7.86 5.42 11.43
C LEU A 29 8.50 4.09 11.84
N GLU A 30 9.69 3.74 11.35
CA GLU A 30 10.34 2.45 11.64
C GLU A 30 10.48 2.19 13.14
N ASN A 31 10.78 3.22 13.94
CA ASN A 31 10.92 3.10 15.40
C ASN A 31 9.60 2.79 16.13
N LEU A 32 8.44 2.97 15.49
CA LEU A 32 7.13 2.64 16.06
C LEU A 32 6.73 1.18 15.78
N ARG A 33 7.40 0.52 14.84
CA ARG A 33 7.07 -0.84 14.42
C ARG A 33 7.61 -1.85 15.43
N ALA A 34 6.79 -2.86 15.75
CA ALA A 34 7.28 -4.02 16.50
C ALA A 34 8.32 -4.81 15.65
N PRO A 35 9.46 -5.23 16.23
CA PRO A 35 10.45 -6.04 15.52
C PRO A 35 9.85 -7.32 14.90
N ILE A 36 10.38 -7.74 13.76
CA ILE A 36 9.93 -9.00 13.13
C ILE A 36 10.35 -10.19 14.00
N THR A 37 9.43 -11.13 14.22
CA THR A 37 9.74 -12.35 14.96
C THR A 37 10.68 -13.26 14.14
N GLU A 38 11.48 -14.09 14.80
CA GLU A 38 12.32 -15.06 14.09
C GLU A 38 11.50 -16.02 13.22
N GLN A 39 10.31 -16.41 13.69
CA GLN A 39 9.41 -17.29 12.97
C GLN A 39 8.93 -16.65 11.66
N ASP A 40 8.53 -15.38 11.70
CA ASP A 40 8.11 -14.66 10.51
C ASP A 40 9.26 -14.36 9.56
N LEU A 41 10.42 -14.03 10.10
CA LEU A 41 11.62 -13.82 9.30
C LEU A 41 11.97 -15.10 8.54
N LYS A 42 12.02 -16.26 9.22
CA LYS A 42 12.27 -17.57 8.59
C LYS A 42 11.24 -17.88 7.53
N ARG A 43 9.94 -17.71 7.82
CA ARG A 43 8.84 -17.95 6.88
C ARG A 43 8.95 -17.05 5.63
N ARG A 44 9.17 -15.75 5.80
CA ARG A 44 9.26 -14.80 4.67
C ARG A 44 10.52 -15.03 3.83
N LEU A 45 11.63 -15.46 4.42
CA LEU A 45 12.86 -15.80 3.70
C LEU A 45 12.76 -17.06 2.81
N GLN A 46 11.69 -17.85 2.95
CA GLN A 46 11.40 -18.96 2.02
C GLN A 46 10.90 -18.48 0.65
N GLN A 47 10.43 -17.23 0.57
CA GLN A 47 10.04 -16.62 -0.71
C GLN A 47 11.27 -16.34 -1.58
N ALA A 48 11.07 -16.32 -2.90
CA ALA A 48 12.11 -15.96 -3.86
C ALA A 48 12.40 -14.44 -3.82
N LEU A 49 13.10 -14.00 -2.77
CA LEU A 49 13.50 -12.62 -2.57
C LEU A 49 14.89 -12.32 -3.15
N SER A 50 15.04 -11.15 -3.77
CA SER A 50 16.35 -10.63 -4.16
C SER A 50 17.21 -10.32 -2.92
N ASN A 51 18.52 -10.12 -3.11
CA ASN A 51 19.40 -9.72 -2.00
C ASN A 51 18.98 -8.37 -1.38
N ARG A 52 18.51 -7.42 -2.21
CA ARG A 52 17.96 -6.13 -1.73
C ARG A 52 16.75 -6.35 -0.83
N GLN A 53 15.80 -7.15 -1.30
CA GLN A 53 14.55 -7.45 -0.58
C GLN A 53 14.80 -8.20 0.72
N LYS A 54 15.81 -9.09 0.77
CA LYS A 54 16.26 -9.74 2.02
C LYS A 54 16.83 -8.74 3.02
N SER A 55 17.60 -7.76 2.56
CA SER A 55 18.13 -6.69 3.43
C SER A 55 17.01 -5.79 3.95
N GLN A 56 16.07 -5.41 3.09
CA GLN A 56 14.87 -4.66 3.48
C GLN A 56 14.03 -5.43 4.51
N LEU A 57 13.79 -6.73 4.30
CA LEU A 57 13.08 -7.57 5.25
C LEU A 57 13.74 -7.60 6.64
N LYS A 58 15.08 -7.64 6.70
CA LYS A 58 15.82 -7.62 7.96
C LYS A 58 15.77 -6.26 8.65
N ALA A 59 15.87 -5.18 7.88
CA ALA A 59 15.91 -3.82 8.41
C ALA A 59 14.52 -3.30 8.81
N PHE A 60 13.51 -3.51 7.97
CA PHE A 60 12.17 -2.89 8.06
C PHE A 60 11.05 -3.91 8.27
N GLY A 61 11.35 -5.21 8.36
CA GLY A 61 10.34 -6.26 8.56
C GLY A 61 9.47 -6.56 7.33
N TYR A 62 9.68 -5.87 6.20
CA TYR A 62 8.94 -6.07 4.96
C TYR A 62 9.85 -5.93 3.72
N PRO A 63 9.73 -6.82 2.70
CA PRO A 63 10.66 -6.86 1.57
C PRO A 63 10.25 -6.02 0.36
N TYR A 64 9.07 -5.40 0.32
CA TYR A 64 8.56 -4.68 -0.86
C TYR A 64 8.34 -3.21 -0.53
N ILE A 65 9.45 -2.50 -0.30
CA ILE A 65 9.50 -1.08 0.08
C ILE A 65 10.43 -0.31 -0.86
N PHE A 66 10.38 1.02 -0.81
CA PHE A 66 11.17 1.92 -1.66
C PHE A 66 10.90 1.67 -3.15
N GLU A 67 11.90 1.30 -3.93
CA GLU A 67 11.77 0.98 -5.36
C GLU A 67 10.84 -0.23 -5.63
N ASP A 68 10.61 -1.09 -4.64
CA ASP A 68 9.69 -2.23 -4.75
C ASP A 68 8.24 -1.86 -4.37
N PHE A 69 7.97 -0.61 -3.97
CA PHE A 69 6.64 -0.17 -3.55
C PHE A 69 5.72 0.12 -4.74
N ILE A 70 4.59 -0.59 -4.78
CA ILE A 70 3.50 -0.34 -5.72
C ILE A 70 2.22 -0.11 -4.92
N PHE A 71 1.62 1.06 -5.07
CA PHE A 71 0.35 1.38 -4.45
C PHE A 71 -0.74 0.47 -4.98
N HIS A 72 -1.44 -0.18 -4.05
CA HIS A 72 -2.62 -0.97 -4.37
C HIS A 72 -3.58 -1.02 -3.18
N MET A 73 -4.86 -1.21 -3.49
CA MET A 73 -5.87 -1.58 -2.50
C MET A 73 -6.34 -3.00 -2.81
N THR A 74 -6.11 -3.92 -1.89
CA THR A 74 -6.56 -5.31 -2.00
C THR A 74 -8.09 -5.36 -1.99
N LEU A 75 -8.67 -6.03 -2.99
CA LEU A 75 -10.11 -6.21 -3.12
C LEU A 75 -10.57 -7.66 -2.90
N SER A 76 -9.64 -8.61 -2.92
CA SER A 76 -9.95 -10.02 -2.69
C SER A 76 -8.81 -10.73 -1.96
N SER A 77 -9.12 -11.92 -1.46
CA SER A 77 -8.11 -12.95 -1.20
C SER A 77 -7.48 -13.46 -2.49
N GLU A 78 -6.61 -14.45 -2.38
CA GLU A 78 -6.08 -15.19 -3.52
C GLU A 78 -7.21 -15.73 -4.40
N LEU A 79 -7.03 -15.61 -5.71
CA LEU A 79 -7.94 -16.01 -6.78
C LEU A 79 -7.53 -17.39 -7.31
N GLY A 80 -8.51 -18.22 -7.60
CA GLY A 80 -8.34 -19.48 -8.32
C GLY A 80 -8.78 -19.39 -9.78
N ASP A 81 -8.63 -20.51 -10.49
CA ASP A 81 -8.97 -20.62 -11.92
C ASP A 81 -10.45 -20.28 -12.24
N ASN A 82 -11.34 -20.41 -11.24
CA ASN A 82 -12.77 -20.19 -11.40
C ASN A 82 -13.24 -18.76 -11.11
N ASP A 83 -12.33 -17.83 -10.75
CA ASP A 83 -12.70 -16.47 -10.34
C ASP A 83 -12.77 -15.47 -11.50
N GLN A 84 -12.72 -15.94 -12.76
CA GLN A 84 -12.76 -15.08 -13.94
C GLN A 84 -14.05 -14.25 -14.05
N SER A 85 -15.20 -14.84 -13.69
CA SER A 85 -16.48 -14.11 -13.67
C SER A 85 -16.51 -13.03 -12.59
N PHE A 86 -15.88 -13.27 -11.44
CA PHE A 86 -15.73 -12.28 -10.39
C PHE A 86 -14.85 -11.12 -10.84
N LEU A 87 -13.72 -11.39 -11.51
CA LEU A 87 -12.86 -10.36 -12.07
C LEU A 87 -13.58 -9.49 -13.10
N GLN A 88 -14.32 -10.12 -14.01
CA GLN A 88 -15.10 -9.40 -15.02
C GLN A 88 -16.17 -8.50 -14.36
N TRP A 89 -16.92 -9.05 -13.40
CA TRP A 89 -17.90 -8.27 -12.65
C TRP A 89 -17.24 -7.08 -11.93
N LEU A 90 -16.05 -7.28 -11.34
CA LEU A 90 -15.33 -6.24 -10.63
C LEU A 90 -14.85 -5.12 -11.56
N GLU A 91 -14.39 -5.45 -12.77
CA GLU A 91 -14.03 -4.48 -13.80
C GLU A 91 -15.24 -3.64 -14.25
N GLU A 92 -16.40 -4.29 -14.43
CA GLU A 92 -17.66 -3.60 -14.72
C GLU A 92 -18.07 -2.65 -13.59
N GLN A 93 -17.99 -3.09 -12.32
CA GLN A 93 -18.29 -2.23 -11.19
C GLN A 93 -17.33 -1.04 -11.10
N TYR A 94 -16.03 -1.26 -11.34
CA TYR A 94 -15.05 -0.18 -11.35
C TYR A 94 -15.41 0.88 -12.41
N ALA A 95 -15.73 0.45 -13.62
CA ALA A 95 -16.09 1.36 -14.72
C ALA A 95 -17.37 2.16 -14.44
N LEU A 96 -18.31 1.61 -13.67
CA LEU A 96 -19.56 2.28 -13.31
C LEU A 96 -19.39 3.30 -12.18
N HIS A 97 -18.55 3.01 -11.18
CA HIS A 97 -18.49 3.79 -9.94
C HIS A 97 -17.28 4.72 -9.83
N VAL A 98 -16.17 4.42 -10.52
CA VAL A 98 -14.95 5.21 -10.45
C VAL A 98 -14.87 6.14 -11.65
N THR A 99 -15.19 7.40 -11.42
CA THR A 99 -15.36 8.43 -12.47
C THR A 99 -14.26 9.49 -12.49
N SER A 100 -13.34 9.45 -11.53
CA SER A 100 -12.24 10.40 -11.40
C SER A 100 -11.00 9.73 -10.82
N ASP A 101 -9.85 10.36 -11.01
CA ASP A 101 -8.59 9.91 -10.44
C ASP A 101 -8.61 10.09 -8.91
N PRO A 102 -8.07 9.12 -8.15
CA PRO A 102 -8.01 9.22 -6.70
C PRO A 102 -7.07 10.35 -6.28
N VAL A 103 -7.49 11.10 -5.27
CA VAL A 103 -6.66 12.13 -4.61
C VAL A 103 -6.18 11.59 -3.27
N LEU A 104 -4.88 11.69 -3.02
CA LEU A 104 -4.34 11.46 -1.69
C LEU A 104 -4.51 12.73 -0.86
N ASP A 105 -5.51 12.74 0.02
CA ASP A 105 -5.87 13.91 0.84
C ASP A 105 -5.55 13.72 2.33
N ARG A 106 -5.13 12.53 2.75
CA ARG A 106 -4.81 12.22 4.14
C ARG A 106 -3.92 10.99 4.30
N ILE A 107 -3.26 10.92 5.46
CA ILE A 107 -2.64 9.71 6.00
C ILE A 107 -3.26 9.44 7.38
N ALA A 108 -3.53 8.17 7.69
CA ALA A 108 -3.97 7.75 9.01
C ALA A 108 -2.98 6.76 9.62
N LEU A 109 -2.66 6.97 10.90
CA LEU A 109 -1.83 6.06 11.69
C LEU A 109 -2.74 5.02 12.35
N PHE A 110 -2.40 3.74 12.17
CA PHE A 110 -3.10 2.62 12.79
C PHE A 110 -2.17 1.84 13.70
N MET A 111 -2.73 1.30 14.77
CA MET A 111 -2.06 0.38 15.67
C MET A 111 -2.80 -0.96 15.67
N GLN A 112 -2.05 -2.05 15.68
CA GLN A 112 -2.55 -3.39 15.95
C GLN A 112 -1.82 -3.92 17.17
N LEU A 113 -2.58 -4.29 18.21
CA LEU A 113 -2.00 -4.77 19.47
C LEU A 113 -1.27 -6.12 19.27
N ASP A 114 -1.94 -7.06 18.60
CA ASP A 114 -1.39 -8.33 18.15
C ASP A 114 -2.21 -8.87 16.96
N ARG A 115 -1.80 -10.02 16.42
CA ARG A 115 -2.39 -10.65 15.23
C ARG A 115 -3.87 -11.01 15.34
N ASN A 116 -4.40 -11.11 16.56
CA ASN A 116 -5.78 -11.50 16.82
C ASN A 116 -6.69 -10.28 17.03
N HIS A 117 -6.13 -9.07 17.04
CA HIS A 117 -6.87 -7.82 17.17
C HIS A 117 -6.97 -7.10 15.84
N GLU A 118 -8.07 -6.37 15.67
CA GLU A 118 -8.26 -5.46 14.55
C GLU A 118 -7.31 -4.25 14.66
N PHE A 119 -7.03 -3.63 13.51
CA PHE A 119 -6.33 -2.34 13.48
C PHE A 119 -7.24 -1.25 14.06
N THR A 120 -6.72 -0.49 15.00
CA THR A 120 -7.38 0.70 15.55
C THR A 120 -6.71 1.95 14.99
N ARG A 121 -7.50 2.88 14.45
CA ARG A 121 -7.00 4.19 14.00
C ARG A 121 -6.61 5.01 15.22
N ILE A 122 -5.35 5.45 15.27
CA ILE A 122 -4.80 6.28 16.33
C ILE A 122 -5.00 7.76 16.00
N GLU A 123 -4.62 8.15 14.78
CA GLU A 123 -4.64 9.55 14.36
C GLU A 123 -4.83 9.63 12.84
N GLU A 124 -5.26 10.80 12.36
CA GLU A 124 -5.44 11.10 10.95
C GLU A 124 -4.93 12.51 10.66
N PHE A 125 -4.16 12.63 9.59
CA PHE A 125 -3.50 13.85 9.15
C PHE A 125 -3.99 14.18 7.75
N CYS A 126 -4.81 15.23 7.63
CA CYS A 126 -5.24 15.74 6.33
C CYS A 126 -4.10 16.53 5.69
N PHE A 127 -3.89 16.33 4.40
CA PHE A 127 -3.13 17.26 3.60
C PHE A 127 -4.01 18.47 3.31
N GLU A 128 -3.52 19.66 3.66
CA GLU A 128 -4.16 20.88 3.20
C GLU A 128 -4.13 20.87 1.67
N GLN A 129 -5.31 21.02 1.04
CA GLN A 129 -5.34 21.35 -0.37
C GLN A 129 -4.58 22.68 -0.49
N ALA A 130 -3.45 22.66 -1.18
CA ALA A 130 -2.83 23.90 -1.62
C ALA A 130 -3.87 24.63 -2.47
N ASN A 131 -4.61 25.55 -1.86
CA ASN A 131 -5.46 26.48 -2.58
C ASN A 131 -4.57 27.07 -3.66
N GLN A 132 -4.95 26.87 -4.93
CA GLN A 132 -4.37 27.59 -6.05
C GLN A 132 -4.72 29.07 -5.90
N ALA A 133 -4.03 29.76 -4.99
CA ALA A 133 -3.85 31.18 -5.00
C ALA A 133 -2.63 31.48 -5.88
N THR A 134 -2.77 31.27 -7.18
CA THR A 134 -1.97 31.99 -8.17
C THR A 134 -2.84 33.08 -8.79
N ASN A 135 -2.91 34.17 -8.04
CA ASN A 135 -3.03 35.57 -8.47
C ASN A 135 -3.40 35.82 -9.94
N GLU A 136 -4.54 36.48 -10.11
CA GLU A 136 -4.65 37.68 -10.95
C GLU A 136 -3.38 38.53 -10.80
N SER A 137 -2.66 38.76 -11.91
CA SER A 137 -1.94 40.00 -12.29
C SER A 137 -0.75 39.71 -13.20
N ARG A 138 -0.99 39.63 -14.51
CA ARG A 138 -0.36 40.50 -15.51
C ARG A 138 -0.93 40.28 -16.91
#